data_AF-A0A8T4T0V8-F1
#
_entry.id   AF-A0A8T4T0V8-F1
#
_cell.length_a   1.000
_cell.length_b   1.000
_cell.length_c   1.000
_cell.angle_alpha   90.00
_cell.angle_beta   90.00
_cell.angle_gamma   90.00
#
_symmetry.space_group_name_H-M   'P 1'
#
loop_
_entity.id
_entity.type
_entity.pdbx_description
1 polymer ?
#
loop_
_entity_poly.entity_id
_entity_poly.type
_entity_poly.pdbx_seq_one_letter_code
_entity_poly.pdbx_strand_id
1 'polypeptide(L)' 'MIQINTEVRKWGNSLAVVLPKDKIKGTNIKEGKKITLLIPSGDVDLRKKFGSMKNIFKRPTEEIMKEIDEGWDE' A
#
# COMPACT_ATOMS: atom_id res chain seq x y z
N MET A 1 18.99 2.56 3.03
CA MET A 1 17.68 2.71 3.71
C MET A 1 17.41 1.41 4.46
N ILE A 2 17.10 1.45 5.76
CA ILE A 2 16.83 0.24 6.56
C ILE A 2 15.32 0.15 6.76
N GLN A 3 14.71 -0.94 6.30
CA GLN A 3 13.29 -1.22 6.53
C GLN A 3 13.15 -2.21 7.69
N ILE A 4 12.33 -1.87 8.68
CA ILE A 4 12.10 -2.67 9.88
C ILE A 4 10.60 -2.99 9.95
N ASN A 5 10.27 -4.27 9.87
CA ASN A 5 8.91 -4.76 10.10
C ASN A 5 8.75 -5.04 11.60
N THR A 6 7.86 -4.31 12.26
CA THR A 6 7.64 -4.41 13.71
C THR A 6 6.20 -4.05 14.04
N GLU A 7 5.79 -4.40 15.25
CA GLU A 7 4.45 -4.13 15.75
C GLU A 7 4.41 -2.78 16.49
N VAL A 8 3.31 -2.06 16.30
CA VAL A 8 3.01 -0.85 17.06
C VAL A 8 2.40 -1.25 18.40
N ARG A 9 2.88 -0.66 19.49
CA ARG A 9 2.38 -0.91 20.85
C ARG A 9 1.81 0.35 21.47
N LYS A 10 0.87 0.18 22.41
CA LYS A 10 0.36 1.29 23.22
C LYS A 10 1.40 1.68 24.27
N TRP A 11 1.67 2.97 24.37
CA TRP A 11 2.51 3.56 25.41
C TRP A 11 1.79 4.76 26.03
N GLY A 12 1.12 4.54 27.16
CA GLY A 12 0.26 5.54 27.77
C GLY A 12 -0.88 5.95 26.83
N ASN A 13 -0.96 7.25 26.50
CA ASN A 13 -1.89 7.83 25.53
C ASN A 13 -1.28 7.97 24.12
N SER A 14 -0.25 7.19 23.80
CA SER A 14 0.47 7.26 22.53
C SER A 14 0.74 5.88 21.96
N LEU A 15 1.17 5.85 20.69
CA LEU A 15 1.64 4.65 20.01
C LEU A 15 3.15 4.67 19.88
N ALA A 16 3.78 3.52 20.07
CA ALA A 16 5.23 3.34 20.01
C ALA A 16 5.59 2.24 19.00
N VAL A 17 6.65 2.48 18.24
CA VAL A 17 7.25 1.51 17.33
C VAL A 17 8.48 0.91 18.01
N VAL A 18 8.50 -0.40 18.19
CA VAL A 18 9.64 -1.08 18.84
C VAL A 18 10.73 -1.34 17.80
N LEU A 19 11.92 -0.79 18.00
CA LEU A 19 13.08 -1.05 17.15
C LEU A 19 13.90 -2.23 17.70
N PRO A 20 13.91 -3.40 17.03
CA PRO A 20 14.66 -4.55 17.51
C PRO A 20 16.17 -4.27 17.50
N LYS A 21 16.85 -4.55 18.63
CA LYS A 21 18.28 -4.24 18.82
C LYS A 21 19.18 -4.90 17.77
N ASP A 22 18.83 -6.09 17.32
CA ASP A 22 19.53 -6.84 16.27
C ASP A 22 19.50 -6.12 14.92
N LYS A 23 18.36 -5.51 14.56
CA LYS A 23 18.19 -4.80 13.27
C LYS A 23 18.85 -3.43 13.25
N ILE A 24 19.05 -2.82 14.42
CA ILE A 24 19.69 -1.51 14.55
C ILE A 24 21.16 -1.61 15.00
N LYS A 25 21.68 -2.83 15.22
CA LYS A 25 23.08 -3.06 15.61
C LYS A 25 24.00 -2.55 14.50
N GLY A 26 24.92 -1.64 14.84
CA GLY A 26 25.80 -0.98 13.87
C GLY A 26 25.28 0.37 13.36
N THR A 27 24.08 0.78 13.74
CA THR A 27 23.61 2.17 13.55
C THR A 27 23.96 3.03 14.76
N ASN A 28 24.00 4.35 14.59
CA ASN A 28 24.16 5.29 15.70
C ASN A 28 22.79 5.69 16.31
N ILE A 29 21.84 4.75 16.41
CA ILE A 29 20.54 4.97 17.06
C ILE A 29 20.71 4.69 18.55
N LYS A 30 20.36 5.69 19.37
CA LYS A 30 20.41 5.64 20.83
C LYS A 30 19.17 6.33 21.39
N GLU A 31 18.88 6.08 22.65
CA GLU A 31 17.85 6.81 23.38
C GLU A 31 18.08 8.32 23.29
N GLY A 32 17.00 9.10 23.18
CA GLY A 32 17.04 10.56 23.03
C GLY A 32 17.36 11.07 21.61
N LYS A 33 17.77 10.20 20.68
CA LYS A 33 18.00 10.61 19.29
C LYS A 33 16.68 10.79 18.54
N LYS A 34 16.51 11.94 17.89
CA LYS A 34 15.38 12.19 16.99
C LYS A 34 15.54 11.37 15.71
N ILE A 35 14.45 10.75 15.27
CA ILE A 35 14.35 10.01 14.03
C ILE A 35 13.10 10.46 13.28
N THR A 36 13.15 10.43 11.95
CA THR A 36 11.99 10.68 11.09
C THR A 36 11.40 9.35 10.67
N LEU A 37 10.11 9.14 10.96
CA LEU A 37 9.36 7.98 10.50
C LEU A 37 8.56 8.38 9.26
N LEU A 38 8.71 7.60 8.18
CA LEU A 38 7.87 7.73 7.00
C LEU A 38 6.71 6.75 7.15
N ILE A 39 5.51 7.28 7.36
CA ILE A 39 4.28 6.50 7.48
C ILE A 39 3.48 6.73 6.20
N PRO A 40 3.28 5.72 5.34
CA PRO A 40 2.46 5.87 4.16
C PRO A 40 1.02 6.13 4.59
N SER A 41 0.40 7.17 4.04
CA SER A 41 -1.01 7.46 4.22
C SER A 41 -1.84 6.58 3.28
N GLY A 42 -2.54 5.61 3.87
CA GLY A 42 -3.59 4.85 3.20
C GLY A 42 -3.27 3.37 3.07
N ASP A 43 -4.21 2.53 3.51
CA ASP A 43 -4.36 1.20 2.95
C ASP A 43 -4.65 1.38 1.46
N VAL A 44 -3.66 1.13 0.61
CA VAL A 44 -3.94 0.83 -0.79
C VAL A 44 -4.52 -0.58 -0.80
N ASP A 45 -5.78 -0.68 -0.38
CA ASP A 45 -6.58 -1.87 -0.60
C ASP A 45 -6.79 -1.97 -2.12
N LEU A 46 -5.85 -2.62 -2.79
CA LEU A 46 -5.88 -2.86 -4.23
C LEU A 46 -7.23 -3.47 -4.62
N ARG A 47 -7.86 -4.27 -3.74
CA ARG A 47 -9.18 -4.86 -3.98
C ARG A 47 -10.27 -3.81 -4.16
N LYS A 48 -10.24 -2.70 -3.42
CA LYS A 48 -11.19 -1.58 -3.60
C LYS A 48 -11.00 -0.88 -4.96
N LYS A 49 -9.75 -0.68 -5.40
CA LYS A 49 -9.45 -0.07 -6.71
C LYS A 49 -9.83 -0.99 -7.89
N PHE A 50 -9.63 -2.30 -7.78
CA PHE A 50 -10.11 -3.25 -8.79
C PHE A 50 -11.64 -3.37 -8.83
N GLY A 51 -12.30 -3.27 -7.67
CA GLY A 51 -13.77 -3.27 -7.58
C GLY A 51 -14.42 -2.09 -8.30
N SER A 52 -13.83 -0.90 -8.22
CA SER A 52 -14.29 0.26 -9.00
C SER A 52 -14.03 0.13 -10.50
N MET A 53 -12.96 -0.57 -10.90
CA MET A 53 -12.64 -0.80 -12.31
C MET A 53 -13.59 -1.81 -12.95
N LYS A 54 -14.14 -2.76 -12.17
CA LYS A 54 -15.18 -3.70 -12.62
C LYS A 54 -16.47 -3.01 -13.11
N ASN A 55 -16.77 -1.81 -12.61
CA ASN A 55 -17.90 -1.00 -13.08
C ASN A 55 -17.61 -0.21 -14.36
N ILE A 56 -16.34 -0.02 -14.74
CA ILE A 56 -15.95 0.61 -16.01
C ILE A 56 -16.11 -0.38 -17.16
N PHE A 57 -15.90 -1.67 -16.90
CA PHE A 57 -16.13 -2.77 -17.84
C PHE A 57 -17.59 -3.24 -17.92
N LYS A 58 -18.56 -2.46 -17.43
CA LYS A 58 -20.00 -2.73 -17.62
C LYS A 58 -20.50 -2.40 -19.03
N ARG A 59 -19.62 -2.40 -20.03
CA ARG A 59 -20.11 -2.49 -21.41
C ARG A 59 -20.69 -3.91 -21.57
N PRO A 60 -21.93 -4.06 -22.04
CA PRO A 60 -22.45 -5.37 -22.39
C PRO A 60 -21.43 -6.06 -23.32
N THR A 61 -21.14 -7.33 -23.07
CA THR A 61 -20.23 -8.12 -23.93
C THR A 61 -20.61 -7.99 -25.41
N GLU A 62 -21.91 -7.84 -25.69
CA GLU A 62 -22.48 -7.60 -27.02
C GLU A 62 -21.95 -6.32 -27.70
N GLU A 63 -21.77 -5.22 -26.98
CA GLU A 63 -21.21 -3.99 -27.56
C GLU A 63 -19.73 -4.16 -27.92
N ILE A 64 -18.98 -4.88 -27.08
CA ILE A 64 -17.54 -5.14 -27.32
C ILE A 64 -17.38 -6.07 -28.53
N MET A 65 -18.20 -7.11 -28.63
CA MET A 65 -18.17 -8.03 -29.77
C MET A 65 -18.57 -7.33 -31.07
N LYS A 66 -19.53 -6.41 -31.02
CA LYS A 66 -19.97 -5.63 -32.18
C LYS A 66 -18.90 -4.66 -32.69
N GLU A 67 -18.16 -3.99 -31.80
CA GLU A 67 -17.02 -3.15 -32.17
C GLU A 67 -15.86 -3.96 -32.77
N ILE A 68 -15.67 -5.20 -32.32
CA ILE A 68 -14.69 -6.11 -32.91
C ILE A 68 -15.15 -6.47 -34.32
N ASP A 69 -16.38 -6.91 -34.52
CA ASP A 69 -16.88 -7.29 -35.85
C ASP A 69 -16.82 -6.10 -36.84
N GLU A 70 -17.20 -4.89 -36.42
CA GLU A 70 -17.14 -3.68 -37.26
C GLU A 70 -15.70 -3.27 -37.63
N GLY A 71 -14.70 -3.59 -36.82
CA GLY A 71 -13.28 -3.28 -37.08
C GLY A 71 -12.54 -4.28 -37.95
N TRP A 72 -13.15 -5.42 -38.28
CA TRP A 72 -12.58 -6.47 -39.16
C TRP A 72 -13.07 -6.39 -40.61
N ASP A 73 -14.03 -5.50 -40.89
CA ASP A 73 -14.60 -5.27 -42.24
C ASP A 73 -13.97 -4.06 -42.99
N GLU A 74 -12.82 -3.53 -42.53
CA GLU A 74 -11.89 -2.68 -43.31
C GLU A 74 -10.62 -3.46 -43.71
#